data_AF-A0A116N9Q1-F1
#
_entry.id   AF-A0A116N9Q1-F1
#
_cell.length_a   1.000
_cell.length_b   1.000
_cell.length_c   1.000
_cell.angle_alpha   90.00
_cell.angle_beta   90.00
_cell.angle_gamma   90.00
#
_symmetry.space_group_name_H-M   'P 1'
#
loop_
_entity.id
_entity.type
_entity.pdbx_description
1 polymer ?
#
loop_
_entity_poly.entity_id
_entity_poly.type
_entity_poly.pdbx_seq_one_letter_code
_entity_poly.pdbx_strand_id
1 'polypeptide(L)'
;MGMVRNHEISDKILLPDGYYEKLLEYAQAEKTGFDAELERLGEQGLLLNVYKGQEADREIILSDIENLDKEIREELAQYAVTLLNPLRKQLGTVAVEMSDFALDYAVRLAQSLNSTLRYHNYDSLIAIAKTKGVEPKGKDCQSFSEYRQRYSLYDAKKLIYRALAWRLFDDSHADYGHALTILGLDEDESGVEQIGFAFSKFTLDIDWLLTHMIFIPKDWILEEGQI
;
A
#
# COMPACT_ATOMS: atom_id res chain seq x y z
N MET A 1 -14.38 -9.42 -19.85
CA MET A 1 -15.13 -9.78 -18.63
C MET A 1 -14.22 -10.67 -17.80
N GLY A 2 -13.31 -10.08 -17.02
CA GLY A 2 -12.33 -10.83 -16.23
C GLY A 2 -13.03 -11.49 -15.04
N MET A 3 -12.88 -12.80 -14.87
CA MET A 3 -13.36 -13.50 -13.68
C MET A 3 -12.45 -13.13 -12.51
N VAL A 4 -12.92 -12.28 -11.61
CA VAL A 4 -12.37 -12.22 -10.27
C VAL A 4 -12.52 -13.62 -9.67
N ARG A 5 -11.40 -14.26 -9.32
CA ARG A 5 -11.38 -15.61 -8.78
C ARG A 5 -11.98 -15.58 -7.36
N ASN A 6 -13.27 -15.91 -7.25
CA ASN A 6 -13.96 -16.06 -5.97
C ASN A 6 -13.44 -17.31 -5.22
N HIS A 7 -12.37 -17.15 -4.46
CA HIS A 7 -11.94 -18.09 -3.44
C HIS A 7 -11.94 -17.39 -2.09
N GLU A 8 -12.30 -18.09 -1.01
CA GLU A 8 -12.24 -17.54 0.34
C GLU A 8 -10.82 -17.07 0.66
N ILE A 9 -10.64 -15.75 0.81
CA ILE A 9 -9.38 -15.16 1.24
C ILE A 9 -9.30 -15.34 2.76
N SER A 10 -8.37 -16.18 3.21
CA SER A 10 -8.16 -16.45 4.65
C SER A 10 -7.26 -15.43 5.34
N ASP A 11 -6.53 -14.62 4.56
CA ASP A 11 -5.65 -13.58 5.08
C ASP A 11 -6.46 -12.41 5.63
N LYS A 12 -6.03 -11.89 6.78
CA LYS A 12 -6.61 -10.72 7.45
C LYS A 12 -5.50 -9.95 8.13
N ILE A 13 -5.66 -8.63 8.19
CA ILE A 13 -4.81 -7.79 9.04
C ILE A 13 -5.50 -7.64 10.41
N LEU A 14 -4.78 -7.98 11.47
CA LEU A 14 -5.25 -7.90 12.86
C LEU A 14 -4.48 -6.80 13.59
N LEU A 15 -5.20 -5.90 14.26
CA LEU A 15 -4.58 -4.91 15.14
C LEU A 15 -4.37 -5.53 16.54
N PRO A 16 -3.21 -5.31 17.18
CA PRO A 16 -3.06 -5.53 18.61
C PRO A 16 -4.06 -4.68 19.41
N ASP A 17 -4.53 -5.22 20.52
CA ASP A 17 -5.41 -4.49 21.44
C ASP A 17 -4.73 -3.18 21.89
N GLY A 18 -5.42 -2.05 21.74
CA GLY A 18 -4.92 -0.72 22.10
C GLY A 18 -4.05 -0.03 21.04
N TYR A 19 -3.66 -0.71 19.95
CA TYR A 19 -2.83 -0.10 18.90
C TYR A 19 -3.55 1.08 18.23
N TYR A 20 -4.80 0.89 17.85
CA TYR A 20 -5.60 1.91 17.17
C TYR A 20 -5.80 3.15 18.04
N GLU A 21 -6.21 2.96 19.29
CA GLU A 21 -6.45 4.03 20.25
C GLU A 21 -5.17 4.82 20.52
N LYS A 22 -4.04 4.13 20.64
CA LYS A 22 -2.75 4.78 20.85
C LYS A 22 -2.32 5.59 19.64
N LEU A 23 -2.52 5.06 18.43
CA LEU A 23 -2.19 5.76 17.19
C LEU A 23 -3.04 7.03 17.02
N LEU A 24 -4.32 6.96 17.37
CA LEU A 24 -5.19 8.14 17.41
C LEU A 24 -4.71 9.18 18.43
N GLU A 25 -4.37 8.76 19.66
CA GLU A 25 -3.82 9.66 20.69
C GLU A 25 -2.55 10.36 20.18
N TYR A 26 -1.66 9.60 19.54
CA TYR A 26 -0.42 10.12 18.97
C TYR A 26 -0.68 11.18 17.90
N ALA A 27 -1.58 10.88 16.94
CA ALA A 27 -1.92 11.79 15.85
C ALA A 27 -2.65 13.06 16.34
N GLN A 28 -3.62 12.91 17.25
CA GLN A 28 -4.37 14.05 17.81
C GLN A 28 -3.51 14.99 18.65
N ALA A 29 -2.47 14.46 19.29
CA ALA A 29 -1.51 15.24 20.04
C ALA A 29 -0.41 15.85 19.15
N GLU A 30 -0.48 15.67 17.82
CA GLU A 30 0.50 16.14 16.84
C GLU A 30 1.93 15.74 17.21
N LYS A 31 2.10 14.53 17.78
CA LYS A 31 3.42 14.02 18.16
C LYS A 31 4.25 13.72 16.92
N THR A 32 5.56 13.84 17.07
CA THR A 32 6.54 13.44 16.06
C THR A 32 7.62 12.56 16.68
N GLY A 33 8.23 11.72 15.86
CA GLY A 33 9.26 10.78 16.24
C GLY A 33 8.74 9.54 16.96
N PHE A 34 9.69 8.87 17.63
CA PHE A 34 9.47 7.57 18.26
C PHE A 34 8.49 7.62 19.45
N ASP A 35 7.52 6.72 19.49
CA ASP A 35 6.67 6.44 20.66
C ASP A 35 6.85 4.98 21.11
N ALA A 36 7.32 4.80 22.36
CA ALA A 36 7.70 3.49 22.89
C ALA A 36 6.52 2.51 23.02
N GLU A 37 5.31 3.01 23.24
CA GLU A 37 4.13 2.17 23.35
C GLU A 37 3.61 1.75 21.97
N LEU A 38 3.61 2.66 21.00
CA LEU A 38 3.34 2.32 19.60
C LEU A 38 4.35 1.32 19.04
N GLU A 39 5.63 1.45 19.36
CA GLU A 39 6.66 0.48 18.96
C GLU A 39 6.36 -0.90 19.52
N ARG A 40 6.13 -1.00 20.84
CA ARG A 40 5.81 -2.27 21.51
C ARG A 40 4.55 -2.92 20.94
N LEU A 41 3.51 -2.14 20.66
CA LEU A 41 2.28 -2.64 20.05
C LEU A 41 2.55 -3.03 18.58
N GLY A 42 3.33 -2.26 17.85
CA GLY A 42 3.78 -2.55 16.49
C GLY A 42 4.48 -3.91 16.38
N GLU A 43 5.45 -4.18 17.24
CA GLU A 43 6.11 -5.49 17.32
C GLU A 43 5.11 -6.65 17.51
N GLN A 44 4.09 -6.46 18.36
CA GLN A 44 3.01 -7.45 18.52
C GLN A 44 2.17 -7.59 17.24
N GLY A 45 1.88 -6.48 16.56
CA GLY A 45 1.19 -6.46 15.28
C GLY A 45 1.94 -7.28 14.23
N LEU A 46 3.25 -7.12 14.13
CA LEU A 46 4.09 -7.90 13.22
C LEU A 46 4.03 -9.40 13.50
N LEU A 47 4.00 -9.80 14.77
CA LEU A 47 3.89 -11.22 15.17
C LEU A 47 2.52 -11.83 14.87
N LEU A 48 1.44 -11.05 15.00
CA LEU A 48 0.07 -11.49 14.71
C LEU A 48 -0.18 -11.65 13.21
N ASN A 49 0.49 -10.86 12.38
CA ASN A 49 0.19 -10.73 10.97
C ASN A 49 1.16 -11.54 10.10
N VAL A 50 0.88 -12.83 10.00
CA VAL A 50 1.61 -13.77 9.13
C VAL A 50 0.79 -14.11 7.89
N TYR A 51 1.38 -13.87 6.72
CA TYR A 51 0.76 -14.24 5.43
C TYR A 51 0.56 -15.75 5.33
N LYS A 52 -0.69 -16.18 5.10
CA LYS A 52 -1.08 -17.58 4.91
C LYS A 52 -1.17 -17.91 3.42
N GLY A 53 -1.74 -17.00 2.63
CA GLY A 53 -1.83 -17.12 1.18
C GLY A 53 -2.67 -18.30 0.69
N GLN A 54 -2.70 -18.47 -0.63
CA GLN A 54 -3.36 -19.59 -1.29
C GLN A 54 -2.37 -20.37 -2.14
N GLU A 55 -2.19 -21.67 -1.86
CA GLU A 55 -1.19 -22.50 -2.55
C GLU A 55 -1.38 -22.55 -4.07
N ALA A 56 -2.61 -22.45 -4.57
CA ALA A 56 -2.89 -22.41 -6.00
C ALA A 56 -2.24 -21.20 -6.72
N ASP A 57 -2.01 -20.09 -6.01
CA ASP A 57 -1.37 -18.90 -6.60
C ASP A 57 0.13 -19.11 -6.91
N ARG A 58 0.73 -20.21 -6.43
CA ARG A 58 2.12 -20.57 -6.77
C ARG A 58 2.29 -21.01 -8.21
N GLU A 59 1.23 -21.57 -8.80
CA GLU A 59 1.24 -22.07 -10.18
C GLU A 59 1.19 -20.94 -11.22
N ILE A 60 0.84 -19.72 -10.79
CA ILE A 60 0.78 -18.55 -11.66
C ILE A 60 2.11 -17.82 -11.58
N ILE A 61 2.97 -18.09 -12.56
CA ILE A 61 4.30 -17.49 -12.65
C ILE A 61 4.21 -16.10 -13.28
N LEU A 62 4.80 -15.13 -12.62
CA LEU A 62 4.95 -13.76 -13.08
C LEU A 62 6.34 -13.65 -13.73
N SER A 63 6.37 -13.59 -15.07
CA SER A 63 7.63 -13.54 -15.83
C SER A 63 8.39 -12.23 -15.65
N ASP A 64 7.66 -11.15 -15.38
CA ASP A 64 8.20 -9.83 -15.10
C ASP A 64 7.36 -9.20 -13.98
N ILE A 65 7.95 -9.07 -12.79
CA ILE A 65 7.26 -8.52 -11.62
C ILE A 65 7.07 -7.00 -11.72
N GLU A 66 7.90 -6.32 -12.50
CA GLU A 66 7.86 -4.85 -12.68
C GLU A 66 6.83 -4.46 -13.74
N ASN A 67 6.51 -5.38 -14.66
CA ASN A 67 5.54 -5.18 -15.73
C ASN A 67 4.45 -6.27 -15.74
N LEU A 68 3.47 -6.12 -14.85
CA LEU A 68 2.37 -7.06 -14.68
C LEU A 68 1.19 -6.75 -15.62
N ASP A 69 0.59 -7.82 -16.15
CA ASP A 69 -0.67 -7.77 -16.90
C ASP A 69 -1.77 -7.09 -16.08
N LYS A 70 -2.71 -6.43 -16.76
CA LYS A 70 -3.79 -5.66 -16.11
C LYS A 70 -4.59 -6.53 -15.15
N GLU A 71 -4.92 -7.75 -15.56
CA GLU A 71 -5.68 -8.71 -14.77
C GLU A 71 -4.97 -9.08 -13.46
N ILE A 72 -3.63 -9.21 -13.49
CA ILE A 72 -2.84 -9.47 -12.28
C ILE A 72 -2.81 -8.23 -11.39
N ARG A 73 -2.67 -7.04 -11.95
CA ARG A 73 -2.72 -5.77 -11.18
C ARG A 73 -4.07 -5.55 -10.50
N GLU A 74 -5.16 -5.81 -11.20
CA GLU A 74 -6.52 -5.78 -10.64
C GLU A 74 -6.66 -6.80 -9.51
N GLU A 75 -6.17 -8.03 -9.69
CA GLU A 75 -6.25 -9.04 -8.63
C GLU A 75 -5.44 -8.67 -7.38
N LEU A 76 -4.26 -8.08 -7.55
CA LEU A 76 -3.43 -7.61 -6.45
C LEU A 76 -4.09 -6.44 -5.69
N ALA A 77 -4.67 -5.48 -6.40
CA ALA A 77 -5.43 -4.38 -5.80
C ALA A 77 -6.69 -4.90 -5.10
N GLN A 78 -7.43 -5.81 -5.72
CA GLN A 78 -8.61 -6.44 -5.13
C GLN A 78 -8.25 -7.22 -3.87
N TYR A 79 -7.11 -7.92 -3.86
CA TYR A 79 -6.59 -8.58 -2.66
C TYR A 79 -6.35 -7.59 -1.53
N ALA A 80 -5.69 -6.45 -1.79
CA ALA A 80 -5.53 -5.41 -0.77
C ALA A 80 -6.86 -4.83 -0.27
N VAL A 81 -7.83 -4.60 -1.17
CA VAL A 81 -9.19 -4.18 -0.80
C VAL A 81 -9.84 -5.19 0.16
N THR A 82 -9.64 -6.49 -0.05
CA THR A 82 -10.19 -7.53 0.83
C THR A 82 -9.50 -7.60 2.19
N LEU A 83 -8.25 -7.17 2.30
CA LEU A 83 -7.54 -7.05 3.57
C LEU A 83 -7.98 -5.81 4.35
N LEU A 84 -8.07 -4.67 3.67
CA LEU A 84 -8.24 -3.36 4.31
C LEU A 84 -9.69 -3.04 4.64
N ASN A 85 -10.65 -3.32 3.75
CA ASN A 85 -12.04 -2.90 3.98
C ASN A 85 -12.71 -3.53 5.21
N PRO A 86 -12.51 -4.82 5.54
CA PRO A 86 -13.05 -5.37 6.79
C PRO A 86 -12.47 -4.65 8.02
N LEU A 87 -11.18 -4.33 7.99
CA LEU A 87 -10.50 -3.61 9.06
C LEU A 87 -11.01 -2.18 9.17
N ARG A 88 -10.96 -1.40 8.09
CA ARG A 88 -11.43 -0.01 8.06
C ARG A 88 -12.91 0.12 8.42
N LYS A 89 -13.75 -0.83 8.01
CA LYS A 89 -15.16 -0.91 8.44
C LYS A 89 -15.30 -1.13 9.95
N GLN A 90 -14.47 -1.97 10.57
CA GLN A 90 -14.48 -2.17 12.02
C GLN A 90 -14.08 -0.89 12.76
N LEU A 91 -13.15 -0.12 12.20
CA LEU A 91 -12.65 1.14 12.77
C LEU A 91 -13.55 2.34 12.47
N GLY A 92 -14.46 2.22 11.51
CA GLY A 92 -15.33 3.32 11.06
C GLY A 92 -14.61 4.35 10.18
N THR A 93 -13.54 3.95 9.48
CA THR A 93 -12.73 4.80 8.62
C THR A 93 -13.08 4.66 7.12
N VAL A 94 -12.50 5.51 6.28
CA VAL A 94 -12.83 5.58 4.83
C VAL A 94 -12.50 4.27 4.11
N ALA A 95 -13.40 3.81 3.23
CA ALA A 95 -13.18 2.56 2.50
C ALA A 95 -12.13 2.71 1.40
N VAL A 96 -11.54 1.60 0.94
CA VAL A 96 -10.74 1.55 -0.29
C VAL A 96 -11.48 0.84 -1.43
N GLU A 97 -11.28 1.30 -2.65
CA GLU A 97 -11.69 0.62 -3.88
C GLU A 97 -10.54 0.56 -4.88
N MET A 98 -10.54 -0.43 -5.78
CA MET A 98 -9.61 -0.42 -6.92
C MET A 98 -10.19 0.41 -8.07
N SER A 99 -9.31 1.06 -8.83
CA SER A 99 -9.69 1.79 -10.05
C SER A 99 -8.59 1.68 -11.10
N ASP A 100 -8.96 1.75 -12.39
CA ASP A 100 -7.98 1.81 -13.48
C ASP A 100 -7.03 3.02 -13.32
N PHE A 101 -7.54 4.11 -12.74
CA PHE A 101 -6.80 5.32 -12.46
C PHE A 101 -5.67 5.08 -11.45
N ALA A 102 -5.99 4.52 -10.28
CA ALA A 102 -4.99 4.21 -9.26
C ALA A 102 -4.00 3.14 -9.72
N LEU A 103 -4.47 2.14 -10.48
CA LEU A 103 -3.60 1.12 -11.06
C LEU A 103 -2.59 1.71 -12.05
N ASP A 104 -2.98 2.65 -12.91
CA ASP A 104 -2.06 3.32 -13.85
C ASP A 104 -1.14 4.31 -13.14
N TYR A 105 -1.64 5.02 -12.13
CA TYR A 105 -0.83 5.93 -11.31
C TYR A 105 0.30 5.16 -10.62
N ALA A 106 0.00 3.99 -10.03
CA ALA A 106 0.99 3.18 -9.33
C ALA A 106 2.12 2.74 -10.27
N VAL A 107 1.78 2.29 -11.48
CA VAL A 107 2.75 1.89 -12.51
C VAL A 107 3.64 3.07 -12.91
N ARG A 108 3.06 4.26 -13.12
CA ARG A 108 3.84 5.45 -13.47
C ARG A 108 4.76 5.90 -12.35
N LEU A 109 4.30 5.82 -11.10
CA LEU A 109 5.13 6.09 -9.95
C LEU A 109 6.34 5.15 -9.93
N ALA A 110 6.10 3.84 -10.04
CA ALA A 110 7.14 2.83 -10.09
C ALA A 110 8.16 3.07 -11.24
N GLN A 111 7.70 3.50 -12.42
CA GLN A 111 8.54 3.81 -13.58
C GLN A 111 9.30 5.13 -13.46
N SER A 112 8.72 6.13 -12.79
CA SER A 112 9.33 7.46 -12.63
C SER A 112 10.45 7.48 -11.60
N LEU A 113 10.42 6.54 -10.66
CA LEU A 113 11.43 6.38 -9.64
C LEU A 113 12.68 5.79 -10.30
N ASN A 114 13.65 6.66 -10.59
CA ASN A 114 14.95 6.23 -11.06
C ASN A 114 15.58 5.29 -10.02
N SER A 115 16.29 4.27 -10.48
CA SER A 115 16.90 3.20 -9.69
C SER A 115 18.03 3.66 -8.75
N THR A 116 18.07 4.94 -8.37
CA THR A 116 19.14 5.59 -7.59
C THR A 116 18.68 6.24 -6.28
N LEU A 117 17.37 6.31 -5.98
CA LEU A 117 16.85 6.96 -4.78
C LEU A 117 16.31 5.96 -3.73
N ARG A 118 16.81 6.07 -2.49
CA ARG A 118 16.33 5.32 -1.31
C ARG A 118 15.06 5.90 -0.67
N TYR A 119 14.58 7.04 -1.16
CA TYR A 119 13.46 7.81 -0.60
C TYR A 119 12.43 8.12 -1.68
N HIS A 120 11.20 8.44 -1.27
CA HIS A 120 10.16 8.96 -2.14
C HIS A 120 10.69 10.14 -2.96
N ASN A 121 10.62 10.04 -4.29
CA ASN A 121 10.88 11.18 -5.16
C ASN A 121 9.61 12.04 -5.20
N TYR A 122 9.48 12.95 -4.23
CA TYR A 122 8.33 13.85 -4.14
C TYR A 122 8.16 14.71 -5.40
N ASP A 123 9.24 15.07 -6.10
CA ASP A 123 9.12 15.78 -7.38
C ASP A 123 8.46 14.90 -8.45
N SER A 124 8.78 13.61 -8.50
CA SER A 124 8.10 12.65 -9.39
C SER A 124 6.64 12.44 -8.98
N LEU A 125 6.34 12.32 -7.69
CA LEU A 125 4.97 12.22 -7.18
C LEU A 125 4.14 13.45 -7.60
N ILE A 126 4.66 14.65 -7.37
CA ILE A 126 4.01 15.91 -7.74
C ILE A 126 3.84 16.02 -9.26
N ALA A 127 4.85 15.63 -10.04
CA ALA A 127 4.79 15.67 -11.50
C ALA A 127 3.75 14.68 -12.07
N ILE A 128 3.69 13.47 -11.51
CA ILE A 128 2.67 12.48 -11.90
C ILE A 128 1.29 12.96 -11.47
N ALA A 129 1.13 13.44 -10.24
CA ALA A 129 -0.12 13.99 -9.74
C ALA A 129 -0.67 15.07 -10.67
N LYS A 130 0.15 16.06 -11.04
CA LYS A 130 -0.22 17.09 -12.03
C LYS A 130 -0.62 16.50 -13.38
N THR A 131 0.15 15.54 -13.90
CA THR A 131 -0.15 14.90 -15.21
C THR A 131 -1.43 14.08 -15.18
N LYS A 132 -1.79 13.56 -14.01
CA LYS A 132 -2.96 12.70 -13.80
C LYS A 132 -4.20 13.43 -13.33
N GLY A 133 -4.10 14.73 -13.05
CA GLY A 133 -5.18 15.46 -12.42
C GLY A 133 -5.43 14.94 -11.01
N VAL A 134 -4.39 14.78 -10.20
CA VAL A 134 -4.49 14.53 -8.75
C VAL A 134 -3.88 15.72 -8.03
N GLU A 135 -4.50 16.12 -6.91
CA GLU A 135 -3.87 17.04 -5.97
C GLU A 135 -2.46 16.53 -5.60
N PRO A 136 -1.42 17.39 -5.64
CA PRO A 136 -0.03 16.99 -5.40
C PRO A 136 0.29 16.80 -3.91
N LYS A 137 -0.56 16.04 -3.21
CA LYS A 137 -0.51 15.74 -1.77
C LYS A 137 -0.35 14.24 -1.48
N GLY A 138 -0.01 13.45 -2.51
CA GLY A 138 -0.16 11.99 -2.60
C GLY A 138 0.09 11.20 -1.30
N LYS A 139 -0.82 10.27 -1.00
CA LYS A 139 -0.68 9.29 0.07
C LYS A 139 -0.03 8.03 -0.51
N ASP A 140 1.29 7.96 -0.48
CA ASP A 140 2.02 6.80 -0.97
C ASP A 140 2.87 6.15 0.12
N CYS A 141 3.04 4.84 -0.01
CA CYS A 141 3.81 4.03 0.92
C CYS A 141 4.66 3.06 0.11
N GLN A 142 5.94 2.96 0.44
CA GLN A 142 6.87 2.06 -0.26
C GLN A 142 7.39 0.99 0.68
N SER A 143 7.53 -0.27 0.26
CA SER A 143 8.19 -1.30 1.08
C SER A 143 9.33 -1.97 0.32
N PHE A 144 10.40 -2.32 1.04
CA PHE A 144 11.59 -2.95 0.46
C PHE A 144 11.60 -4.45 0.69
N SER A 145 11.99 -5.21 -0.32
CA SER A 145 12.21 -6.66 -0.23
C SER A 145 13.40 -7.06 -1.10
N GLU A 146 14.02 -8.20 -0.81
CA GLU A 146 15.08 -8.72 -1.68
C GLU A 146 14.51 -9.11 -3.04
N TYR A 147 15.17 -8.67 -4.11
CA TYR A 147 14.78 -9.01 -5.47
C TYR A 147 15.09 -10.48 -5.78
N ARG A 148 14.18 -11.13 -6.52
CA ARG A 148 14.34 -12.48 -7.05
C ARG A 148 14.07 -12.47 -8.55
N GLN A 149 14.73 -13.39 -9.26
CA GLN A 149 14.58 -13.52 -10.72
C GLN A 149 13.21 -14.06 -11.15
N ARG A 150 12.43 -14.62 -10.23
CA ARG A 150 11.11 -15.19 -10.52
C ARG A 150 10.19 -14.99 -9.33
N TYR A 151 8.95 -14.62 -9.64
CA TYR A 151 7.86 -14.50 -8.69
C TYR A 151 6.68 -15.32 -9.18
N SER A 152 5.87 -15.79 -8.25
CA SER A 152 4.51 -16.24 -8.49
C SER A 152 3.50 -15.20 -8.01
N LEU A 153 2.23 -15.37 -8.36
CA LEU A 153 1.17 -14.55 -7.77
C LEU A 153 1.11 -14.69 -6.25
N TYR A 154 1.39 -15.89 -5.72
CA TYR A 154 1.51 -16.11 -4.28
C TYR A 154 2.57 -15.19 -3.67
N ASP A 155 3.71 -15.04 -4.35
CA ASP A 155 4.77 -14.16 -3.90
C ASP A 155 4.36 -12.68 -3.98
N ALA A 156 3.70 -12.25 -5.05
CA ALA A 156 3.23 -10.87 -5.19
C ALA A 156 2.19 -10.49 -4.11
N LYS A 157 1.22 -11.37 -3.83
CA LYS A 157 0.27 -11.20 -2.71
C LYS A 157 0.99 -11.18 -1.36
N LYS A 158 2.01 -12.03 -1.16
CA LYS A 158 2.86 -12.01 0.04
C LYS A 158 3.59 -10.67 0.20
N LEU A 159 4.13 -10.11 -0.88
CA LEU A 159 4.81 -8.82 -0.86
C LEU A 159 3.86 -7.71 -0.45
N ILE A 160 2.67 -7.64 -1.03
CA ILE A 160 1.63 -6.66 -0.64
C ILE A 160 1.23 -6.82 0.82
N TYR A 161 0.93 -8.05 1.27
CA TYR A 161 0.56 -8.30 2.65
C TYR A 161 1.65 -7.84 3.63
N ARG A 162 2.92 -8.18 3.34
CA ARG A 162 4.05 -7.75 4.16
C ARG A 162 4.26 -6.24 4.11
N ALA A 163 4.11 -5.62 2.95
CA ALA A 163 4.24 -4.18 2.80
C ALA A 163 3.20 -3.44 3.65
N LEU A 164 1.94 -3.86 3.60
CA LEU A 164 0.87 -3.31 4.44
C LEU A 164 1.15 -3.54 5.93
N ALA A 165 1.49 -4.77 6.33
CA ALA A 165 1.76 -5.06 7.74
C ALA A 165 2.99 -4.30 8.28
N TRP A 166 4.07 -4.23 7.52
CA TRP A 166 5.27 -3.47 7.92
C TRP A 166 4.99 -1.98 8.03
N ARG A 167 4.34 -1.37 7.04
CA ARG A 167 4.01 0.05 7.10
C ARG A 167 2.95 0.40 8.12
N LEU A 168 2.13 -0.57 8.50
CA LEU A 168 1.17 -0.39 9.59
C LEU A 168 1.83 -0.50 10.97
N PHE A 169 2.85 -1.34 11.15
CA PHE A 169 3.33 -1.67 12.49
C PHE A 169 4.78 -1.26 12.80
N ASP A 170 5.60 -0.96 11.80
CA ASP A 170 7.00 -0.51 11.91
C ASP A 170 7.17 0.81 11.14
N ASP A 171 6.70 1.89 11.76
CA ASP A 171 6.49 3.17 11.09
C ASP A 171 7.00 4.40 11.84
N SER A 172 7.78 4.20 12.89
CA SER A 172 8.33 5.28 13.72
C SER A 172 9.23 6.24 12.93
N HIS A 173 9.90 5.75 11.88
CA HIS A 173 10.73 6.54 10.97
C HIS A 173 9.95 7.53 10.09
N ALA A 174 8.63 7.36 9.98
CA ALA A 174 7.71 8.21 9.21
C ALA A 174 6.66 8.88 10.12
N ASP A 175 6.96 9.01 11.41
CA ASP A 175 6.06 9.57 12.43
C ASP A 175 4.68 8.88 12.43
N TYR A 176 4.65 7.58 12.11
CA TYR A 176 3.44 6.75 11.98
C TYR A 176 2.47 7.23 10.88
N GLY A 177 2.91 8.07 9.95
CA GLY A 177 2.11 8.60 8.86
C GLY A 177 1.59 7.53 7.91
N HIS A 178 2.40 6.50 7.57
CA HIS A 178 1.93 5.42 6.71
C HIS A 178 0.88 4.56 7.43
N ALA A 179 1.02 4.36 8.75
CA ALA A 179 0.01 3.66 9.55
C ALA A 179 -1.33 4.41 9.52
N LEU A 180 -1.32 5.75 9.63
CA LEU A 180 -2.51 6.58 9.52
C LEU A 180 -3.16 6.45 8.13
N THR A 181 -2.38 6.57 7.06
CA THR A 181 -2.85 6.36 5.67
C THR A 181 -3.45 4.97 5.48
N ILE A 182 -2.78 3.90 5.92
CA ILE A 182 -3.26 2.52 5.73
C ILE A 182 -4.59 2.29 6.47
N LEU A 183 -4.76 2.88 7.66
CA LEU A 183 -6.01 2.80 8.41
C LEU A 183 -7.09 3.78 7.93
N GLY A 184 -6.77 4.70 7.02
CA GLY A 184 -7.70 5.72 6.51
C GLY A 184 -8.05 6.76 7.58
N LEU A 185 -7.06 7.16 8.38
CA LEU A 185 -7.18 8.11 9.49
C LEU A 185 -6.69 9.52 9.14
N ASP A 186 -6.00 9.68 8.03
CA ASP A 186 -5.51 10.96 7.52
C ASP A 186 -6.60 11.67 6.70
N GLU A 187 -6.60 13.01 6.74
CA GLU A 187 -7.65 13.89 6.21
C GLU A 187 -8.20 13.44 4.84
N ASP A 188 -9.44 12.98 4.83
CA ASP A 188 -10.20 12.61 3.63
C ASP A 188 -11.70 12.94 3.86
N GLU A 189 -12.23 13.91 3.11
CA GLU A 189 -13.65 14.29 3.14
C GLU A 189 -14.50 13.46 2.15
N SER A 190 -13.86 12.70 1.23
CA SER A 190 -14.53 11.97 0.16
C SER A 190 -15.21 10.68 0.60
N GLY A 191 -14.78 10.10 1.73
CA GLY A 191 -15.31 8.87 2.30
C GLY A 191 -14.85 7.58 1.61
N VAL A 192 -14.12 7.65 0.48
CA VAL A 192 -13.55 6.50 -0.24
C VAL A 192 -12.23 6.87 -0.93
N GLU A 193 -11.21 6.05 -0.74
CA GLU A 193 -9.92 6.15 -1.42
C GLU A 193 -9.78 5.10 -2.53
N GLN A 194 -9.07 5.45 -3.60
CA GLN A 194 -8.66 4.50 -4.64
C GLN A 194 -7.28 3.94 -4.33
N ILE A 195 -7.11 2.62 -4.41
CA ILE A 195 -5.86 1.93 -4.10
C ILE A 195 -5.22 1.32 -5.35
N GLY A 196 -3.89 1.44 -5.45
CA GLY A 196 -3.09 0.89 -6.53
C GLY A 196 -1.75 0.35 -6.04
N PHE A 197 -1.24 -0.68 -6.73
CA PHE A 197 0.06 -1.29 -6.44
C PHE A 197 0.89 -1.44 -7.69
N ALA A 198 2.20 -1.27 -7.54
CA ALA A 198 3.19 -1.58 -8.56
C ALA A 198 4.50 -2.02 -7.91
N PHE A 199 5.38 -2.64 -8.69
CA PHE A 199 6.71 -3.02 -8.25
C PHE A 199 7.77 -2.39 -9.13
N SER A 200 8.92 -2.05 -8.56
CA SER A 200 10.11 -1.71 -9.34
C SER A 200 11.37 -2.26 -8.70
N LYS A 201 12.35 -2.59 -9.53
CA LYS A 201 13.67 -3.01 -9.09
C LYS A 201 14.52 -1.78 -8.78
N PHE A 202 15.29 -1.90 -7.72
CA PHE A 202 16.24 -0.88 -7.28
C PHE A 202 17.57 -1.53 -6.96
N THR A 203 18.61 -1.19 -7.72
CA THR A 203 19.94 -1.80 -7.57
C THR A 203 20.87 -0.85 -6.84
N LEU A 204 21.42 -1.30 -5.72
CA LEU A 204 22.54 -0.67 -5.02
C LEU A 204 23.71 -1.65 -4.91
N ASP A 205 24.04 -2.07 -3.69
CA ASP A 205 24.97 -3.15 -3.35
C ASP A 205 24.35 -4.53 -3.58
N ILE A 206 23.03 -4.62 -3.41
CA ILE A 206 22.21 -5.76 -3.83
C ILE A 206 20.99 -5.27 -4.62
N ASP A 207 20.31 -6.21 -5.28
CA ASP A 207 19.06 -5.95 -5.96
C ASP A 207 17.90 -5.99 -4.97
N TRP A 208 17.21 -4.86 -4.84
CA TRP A 208 15.98 -4.70 -4.07
C TRP A 208 14.77 -4.67 -4.99
N LEU A 209 13.63 -5.11 -4.48
CA LEU A 209 12.32 -4.92 -5.06
C LEU A 209 11.50 -3.99 -4.15
N LEU A 210 11.07 -2.87 -4.71
CA LEU A 210 10.17 -1.93 -4.07
C LEU A 210 8.73 -2.32 -4.40
N THR A 211 7.88 -2.36 -3.36
CA THR A 211 6.42 -2.42 -3.50
C THR A 211 5.88 -1.02 -3.29
N HIS A 212 5.31 -0.42 -4.33
CA HIS A 212 4.67 0.89 -4.30
C HIS A 212 3.18 0.70 -4.00
N MET A 213 2.68 1.42 -3.01
CA MET A 213 1.29 1.41 -2.59
C MET A 213 0.82 2.86 -2.66
N ILE A 214 -0.27 3.11 -3.37
CA ILE A 214 -0.85 4.44 -3.44
C ILE A 214 -2.28 4.42 -2.95
N PHE A 215 -2.67 5.48 -2.27
CA PHE A 215 -4.02 5.78 -1.82
C PHE A 215 -4.39 7.15 -2.40
N ILE A 216 -5.49 7.22 -3.13
CA ILE A 216 -5.94 8.44 -3.78
C ILE A 216 -7.37 8.74 -3.28
N PRO A 217 -7.55 9.68 -2.34
CA PRO A 217 -8.87 10.20 -2.00
C PRO A 217 -9.62 10.65 -3.26
N LYS A 218 -10.91 10.33 -3.38
CA LYS A 218 -11.67 10.63 -4.60
C LYS A 218 -11.80 12.13 -4.86
N ASP A 219 -11.87 12.93 -3.81
CA ASP A 219 -11.92 14.39 -3.86
C ASP A 219 -10.61 15.03 -4.33
N TRP A 220 -9.51 14.26 -4.37
CA TRP A 220 -8.23 14.72 -4.93
C TRP A 220 -8.15 14.54 -6.44
N ILE A 221 -9.09 13.81 -7.05
CA ILE A 221 -9.14 13.63 -8.51
C ILE A 221 -9.78 14.88 -9.12
N LEU A 222 -8.96 15.64 -9.84
CA LEU A 222 -9.31 16.88 -10.51
C LEU A 222 -10.19 16.61 -11.73
N GLU A 223 -11.22 17.44 -11.92
CA GLU A 223 -12.04 17.43 -13.13
C GLU A 223 -11.24 17.96 -14.35
N GLU A 224 -11.66 17.63 -15.58
CA GLU A 224 -10.95 18.02 -16.82
C GLU A 224 -10.71 19.54 -16.98
N GLY A 225 -11.42 20.39 -16.22
CA GLY A 225 -11.22 21.85 -16.20
C GLY A 225 -10.21 22.36 -15.15
N GLN A 226 -9.64 21.47 -14.33
CA GLN A 226 -8.73 21.79 -13.23
C GLN A 226 -7.28 21.28 -13.48
N ILE A 227 -7.05 20.55 -14.57
CA ILE A 227 -5.76 19.97 -14.99
C ILE A 227 -4.92 20.99 -15.77
#